data_AF-A0A8T5KGS6-F1
#
_entry.id   AF-A0A8T5KGS6-F1
#
_cell.length_a   1.000
_cell.length_b   1.000
_cell.length_c   1.000
_cell.angle_alpha   90.00
_cell.angle_beta   90.00
_cell.angle_gamma   90.00
#
_symmetry.space_group_name_H-M   'P 1'
#
loop_
_entity.id
_entity.type
_entity.pdbx_description
1 polymer ?
#
loop_
_entity_poly.entity_id
_entity_poly.type
_entity_poly.pdbx_seq_one_letter_code
_entity_poly.pdbx_strand_id
1 'polypeptide(L)'
;MSELESVINLCLMVQSGKIEPFDIDFDYVMSVIKKNYPNLKNVQEFCLDAQALKELSNVLERQNQWIEHQSTTLYKDPFMLSQSLMGMDIGAIANAFLRSWHPLMEMEQISTKTLAGSLSYWGGLIPFDERWQDCLVEERETEYASMDEAIELGFIPGEGFTEVVENFWKELGERVGPGGIIEYWEWIGEETYEATVYRAYLTV
;
A
#
# COMPACT_ATOMS: atom_id res chain seq x y z
N MET A 1 6.02 -44.99 -14.26
CA MET A 1 5.64 -44.12 -13.13
C MET A 1 4.45 -44.76 -12.46
N SER A 2 4.57 -44.99 -11.15
CA SER A 2 3.47 -45.50 -10.32
C SER A 2 2.31 -44.48 -10.34
N GLU A 3 1.06 -44.94 -10.34
CA GLU A 3 -0.12 -44.05 -10.28
C GLU A 3 -0.02 -43.06 -9.09
N LEU A 4 0.61 -43.47 -7.98
CA LEU A 4 0.88 -42.63 -6.80
C LEU A 4 1.92 -41.53 -7.05
N GLU A 5 2.97 -41.79 -7.83
CA GLU A 5 3.99 -40.77 -8.16
C GLU A 5 3.39 -39.66 -9.03
N SER A 6 2.48 -40.00 -9.93
CA SER A 6 1.74 -39.03 -10.74
C SER A 6 0.88 -38.12 -9.86
N VAL A 7 0.18 -38.70 -8.88
CA VAL A 7 -0.60 -37.95 -7.88
C VAL A 7 0.29 -37.02 -7.06
N ILE A 8 1.42 -37.51 -6.54
CA ILE A 8 2.35 -36.71 -5.75
C ILE A 8 2.86 -35.51 -6.58
N ASN A 9 3.23 -35.73 -7.83
CA ASN A 9 3.69 -34.65 -8.71
C ASN A 9 2.58 -33.61 -8.96
N LEU A 10 1.33 -34.05 -9.11
CA LEU A 10 0.20 -33.16 -9.31
C LEU A 10 -0.02 -32.26 -8.08
N CYS A 11 0.03 -32.83 -6.87
CA CYS A 11 -0.05 -32.07 -5.62
C CYS A 11 1.15 -31.10 -5.44
N LEU A 12 2.37 -31.52 -5.81
CA LEU A 12 3.55 -30.66 -5.79
C LEU A 12 3.46 -29.50 -6.79
N MET A 13 2.82 -29.70 -7.95
CA MET A 13 2.58 -28.63 -8.93
C MET A 13 1.70 -27.52 -8.34
N VAL A 14 0.68 -27.86 -7.55
CA VAL A 14 -0.12 -26.87 -6.81
C VAL A 14 0.70 -26.13 -5.76
N GLN A 15 1.59 -26.81 -5.04
CA GLN A 15 2.49 -26.12 -4.10
C GLN A 15 3.43 -25.13 -4.77
N SER A 16 3.89 -25.47 -5.98
CA SER A 16 4.73 -24.59 -6.79
C SER A 16 3.96 -23.44 -7.47
N GLY A 17 2.63 -23.38 -7.31
CA GLY A 17 1.77 -22.35 -7.91
C GLY A 17 1.57 -22.50 -9.42
N LYS A 18 1.86 -23.68 -9.99
CA LYS A 18 1.65 -23.95 -11.42
C LYS A 18 0.22 -24.31 -11.78
N ILE A 19 -0.54 -24.79 -10.78
CA ILE A 19 -1.94 -25.21 -10.88
C ILE A 19 -2.68 -24.54 -9.72
N GLU A 20 -3.90 -24.09 -9.95
CA GLU A 20 -4.73 -23.53 -8.88
C GLU A 20 -5.21 -24.64 -7.93
N PRO A 21 -5.26 -24.41 -6.60
CA PRO A 21 -5.63 -25.45 -5.64
C PRO A 21 -6.99 -26.10 -5.90
N PHE A 22 -7.95 -25.37 -6.48
CA PHE A 22 -9.30 -25.85 -6.77
C PHE A 22 -9.44 -26.64 -8.08
N ASP A 23 -8.40 -26.63 -8.94
CA ASP A 23 -8.41 -27.38 -10.20
C ASP A 23 -8.06 -28.87 -10.00
N ILE A 24 -7.66 -29.27 -8.79
CA ILE A 24 -7.42 -30.67 -8.45
C ILE A 24 -8.74 -31.39 -8.18
N ASP A 25 -8.98 -32.46 -8.94
CA ASP A 25 -10.03 -33.44 -8.64
C ASP A 25 -9.64 -34.29 -7.42
N PHE A 26 -10.16 -33.89 -6.26
CA PHE A 26 -9.90 -34.56 -4.99
C PHE A 26 -10.44 -36.00 -4.97
N ASP A 27 -11.60 -36.23 -5.59
CA ASP A 27 -12.23 -37.55 -5.64
C ASP A 27 -11.37 -38.52 -6.45
N TYR A 28 -10.82 -38.06 -7.56
CA TYR A 28 -9.85 -38.81 -8.35
C TYR A 28 -8.61 -39.17 -7.52
N VAL A 29 -7.97 -38.19 -6.88
CA VAL A 29 -6.74 -38.45 -6.09
C VAL A 29 -7.02 -39.43 -4.94
N MET A 30 -8.11 -39.24 -4.21
CA MET A 30 -8.51 -40.12 -3.12
C MET A 30 -8.84 -41.54 -3.61
N SER A 31 -9.44 -41.68 -4.79
CA SER A 31 -9.73 -42.98 -5.39
C SER A 31 -8.45 -43.76 -5.73
N VAL A 32 -7.41 -43.06 -6.22
CA VAL A 32 -6.11 -43.66 -6.55
C VAL A 32 -5.40 -44.13 -5.28
N ILE A 33 -5.40 -43.34 -4.21
CA ILE A 33 -4.83 -43.73 -2.91
C ILE A 33 -5.56 -44.95 -2.35
N LYS A 34 -6.89 -44.92 -2.28
CA LYS A 34 -7.71 -46.04 -1.77
C LYS A 34 -7.58 -47.33 -2.58
N LYS A 35 -7.38 -47.24 -3.90
CA LYS A 35 -7.19 -48.40 -4.78
C LYS A 35 -5.83 -49.07 -4.55
N ASN A 36 -4.80 -48.29 -4.24
CA ASN A 36 -3.45 -48.80 -4.06
C ASN A 36 -3.18 -49.32 -2.64
N TYR A 37 -3.88 -48.78 -1.63
CA TYR A 37 -3.72 -49.17 -0.21
C TYR A 37 -3.81 -50.68 0.09
N PRO A 38 -4.78 -51.47 -0.44
CA PRO A 38 -4.92 -52.89 -0.10
C PRO A 38 -3.78 -53.78 -0.63
N ASN A 39 -3.00 -53.28 -1.60
CA ASN A 39 -2.00 -54.05 -2.33
C ASN A 39 -0.55 -53.70 -1.92
N LEU A 40 -0.37 -52.85 -0.91
CA LEU A 40 0.94 -52.43 -0.42
C LEU A 40 1.66 -53.60 0.28
N LYS A 41 2.85 -53.95 -0.19
CA LYS A 41 3.63 -55.08 0.34
C LYS A 41 4.96 -54.66 0.94
N ASN A 42 5.53 -53.55 0.48
CA ASN A 42 6.88 -53.11 0.84
C ASN A 42 6.88 -51.76 1.57
N VAL A 43 7.85 -51.55 2.46
CA VAL A 43 8.01 -50.30 3.24
C VAL A 43 8.11 -49.07 2.34
N GLN A 44 8.78 -49.19 1.18
CA GLN A 44 8.88 -48.09 0.21
C GLN A 44 7.53 -47.68 -0.38
N GLU A 45 6.63 -48.64 -0.61
CA GLU A 45 5.28 -48.35 -1.13
C GLU A 45 4.42 -47.67 -0.07
N PHE A 46 4.58 -48.06 1.20
CA PHE A 46 3.98 -47.34 2.34
C PHE A 46 4.47 -45.90 2.45
N CYS A 47 5.77 -45.66 2.25
CA CYS A 47 6.32 -44.30 2.26
C CYS A 47 5.73 -43.45 1.12
N LEU A 48 5.54 -44.03 -0.07
CA LEU A 48 4.92 -43.33 -1.21
C LEU A 48 3.44 -43.01 -0.94
N ASP A 49 2.69 -43.93 -0.35
CA ASP A 49 1.29 -43.71 0.01
C ASP A 49 1.14 -42.62 1.09
N ALA A 50 1.97 -42.69 2.14
CA ALA A 50 2.03 -41.66 3.18
C ALA A 50 2.44 -40.29 2.62
N GLN A 51 3.36 -40.26 1.66
CA GLN A 51 3.75 -39.03 0.96
C GLN A 51 2.58 -38.48 0.14
N ALA A 52 1.86 -39.30 -0.61
CA ALA A 52 0.68 -38.86 -1.36
C ALA A 52 -0.38 -38.23 -0.45
N LEU A 53 -0.67 -38.85 0.71
CA LEU A 53 -1.58 -38.29 1.72
C LEU A 53 -1.10 -36.96 2.30
N LYS A 54 0.21 -36.85 2.61
CA LYS A 54 0.80 -35.59 3.06
C LYS A 54 0.63 -34.50 2.02
N GLU A 55 0.95 -34.77 0.77
CA GLU A 55 0.86 -33.75 -0.28
C GLU A 55 -0.59 -33.34 -0.58
N LEU A 56 -1.54 -34.28 -0.48
CA LEU A 56 -2.96 -33.98 -0.53
C LEU A 56 -3.41 -33.06 0.63
N SER A 57 -2.94 -33.32 1.84
CA SER A 57 -3.22 -32.47 3.01
C SER A 57 -2.71 -31.05 2.80
N ASN A 58 -1.54 -30.89 2.19
CA ASN A 58 -0.98 -29.57 1.88
C ASN A 58 -1.81 -28.82 0.83
N VAL A 59 -2.41 -29.53 -0.14
CA VAL A 59 -3.35 -28.94 -1.10
C VAL A 59 -4.62 -28.45 -0.38
N LEU A 60 -5.18 -29.23 0.54
CA LEU A 60 -6.34 -28.80 1.35
C LEU A 60 -6.04 -27.55 2.18
N GLU A 61 -4.86 -27.48 2.77
CA GLU A 61 -4.42 -26.29 3.51
C GLU A 61 -4.39 -25.05 2.61
N ARG A 62 -3.86 -25.18 1.38
CA ARG A 62 -3.85 -24.10 0.37
C ARG A 62 -5.26 -23.66 -0.03
N GLN A 63 -6.18 -24.60 -0.21
CA GLN A 63 -7.59 -24.29 -0.50
C GLN A 63 -8.22 -23.52 0.66
N ASN A 64 -7.96 -23.94 1.91
CA ASN A 64 -8.48 -23.25 3.09
C ASN A 64 -7.92 -21.82 3.21
N GLN A 65 -6.61 -21.64 3.04
CA GLN A 65 -5.96 -20.32 3.06
C GLN A 65 -6.52 -19.40 1.96
N TRP A 66 -6.79 -19.95 0.78
CA TRP A 66 -7.39 -19.17 -0.32
C TRP A 66 -8.83 -18.73 0.04
N ILE A 67 -9.65 -19.60 0.64
CA ILE A 67 -11.01 -19.25 1.09
C ILE A 67 -10.97 -18.20 2.21
N GLU A 68 -10.08 -18.35 3.19
CA GLU A 68 -9.86 -17.35 4.24
C GLU A 68 -9.44 -16.01 3.64
N HIS A 69 -8.56 -16.01 2.64
CA HIS A 69 -8.13 -14.78 1.97
C HIS A 69 -9.28 -14.12 1.20
N GLN A 70 -10.07 -14.87 0.44
CA GLN A 70 -11.20 -14.33 -0.31
C GLN A 70 -12.30 -13.80 0.61
N SER A 71 -12.65 -14.54 1.66
CA SER A 71 -13.63 -14.10 2.66
C SER A 71 -13.18 -12.85 3.43
N THR A 72 -11.90 -12.72 3.75
CA THR A 72 -11.35 -11.53 4.41
C THR A 72 -11.17 -10.34 3.47
N THR A 73 -10.98 -10.56 2.17
CA THR A 73 -10.79 -9.48 1.18
C THR A 73 -12.12 -8.87 0.72
N LEU A 74 -13.16 -9.69 0.58
CA LEU A 74 -14.51 -9.23 0.19
C LEU A 74 -15.28 -8.52 1.33
N TYR A 75 -14.85 -8.67 2.59
CA TYR A 75 -15.60 -8.20 3.77
C TYR A 75 -14.72 -7.59 4.87
N LYS A 76 -13.80 -6.68 4.53
CA LYS A 76 -13.28 -5.74 5.54
C LYS A 76 -14.29 -4.62 5.80
N ASP A 77 -15.45 -5.00 6.34
CA ASP A 77 -16.32 -4.03 7.01
C ASP A 77 -15.56 -3.54 8.27
N PRO A 78 -15.45 -2.22 8.51
CA PRO A 78 -14.92 -1.66 9.76
C PRO A 78 -15.41 -2.36 11.03
N PHE A 79 -16.64 -2.89 11.01
CA PHE A 79 -17.19 -3.67 12.11
C PHE A 79 -16.43 -4.98 12.38
N MET A 80 -16.12 -5.79 11.36
CA MET A 80 -15.43 -7.08 11.52
C MET A 80 -13.99 -6.90 12.00
N LEU A 81 -13.32 -5.83 11.52
CA LEU A 81 -12.00 -5.45 12.01
C LEU A 81 -12.05 -5.03 13.49
N SER A 82 -13.08 -4.30 13.89
CA SER A 82 -13.26 -3.90 15.29
C SER A 82 -13.47 -5.10 16.22
N GLN A 83 -14.25 -6.11 15.81
CA GLN A 83 -14.45 -7.34 16.58
C GLN A 83 -13.15 -8.14 16.70
N SER A 84 -12.38 -8.25 15.61
CA SER A 84 -11.08 -8.91 15.63
C SER A 84 -10.12 -8.21 16.58
N LEU A 85 -10.05 -6.88 16.56
CA LEU A 85 -9.17 -6.10 17.44
C LEU A 85 -9.59 -6.24 18.92
N MET A 86 -10.90 -6.26 19.21
CA MET A 86 -11.42 -6.45 20.56
C MET A 86 -11.15 -7.86 21.12
N GLY A 87 -11.06 -8.88 20.25
CA GLY A 87 -10.76 -10.26 20.63
C GLY A 87 -9.27 -10.59 20.75
N MET A 88 -8.38 -9.72 20.29
CA MET A 88 -6.93 -9.93 20.34
C MET A 88 -6.35 -9.50 21.69
N ASP A 89 -5.33 -10.22 22.15
CA ASP A 89 -4.53 -9.79 23.29
C ASP A 89 -3.52 -8.71 22.86
N ILE A 90 -2.99 -7.96 23.84
CA ILE A 90 -2.03 -6.88 23.60
C ILE A 90 -0.81 -7.38 22.80
N GLY A 91 -0.38 -8.63 23.02
CA GLY A 91 0.71 -9.25 22.29
C GLY A 91 0.40 -9.43 20.80
N ALA A 92 -0.77 -9.98 20.47
CA ALA A 92 -1.19 -10.13 19.08
C ALA A 92 -1.37 -8.78 18.37
N ILE A 93 -1.92 -7.77 19.06
CA ILE A 93 -2.07 -6.41 18.51
C ILE A 93 -0.69 -5.80 18.21
N ALA A 94 0.24 -5.87 19.16
CA ALA A 94 1.60 -5.36 18.98
C ALA A 94 2.32 -6.06 17.82
N ASN A 95 2.14 -7.37 17.67
CA ASN A 95 2.73 -8.13 16.58
C ASN A 95 2.11 -7.78 15.22
N ALA A 96 0.77 -7.68 15.15
CA ALA A 96 0.07 -7.26 13.93
C ALA A 96 0.51 -5.85 13.49
N PHE A 97 0.67 -4.93 14.44
CA PHE A 97 1.20 -3.60 14.20
C PHE A 97 2.64 -3.66 13.68
N LEU A 98 3.55 -4.39 14.33
CA LEU A 98 4.95 -4.54 13.87
C LEU A 98 5.06 -5.15 12.47
N ARG A 99 4.19 -6.10 12.12
CA ARG A 99 4.15 -6.70 10.77
C ARG A 99 3.62 -5.76 9.71
N SER A 100 2.76 -4.83 10.12
CA SER A 100 2.13 -3.83 9.23
C SER A 100 2.87 -2.49 9.26
N TRP A 101 3.88 -2.35 10.13
CA TRP A 101 4.70 -1.16 10.28
C TRP A 101 5.61 -1.05 9.06
N HIS A 102 5.09 -0.39 8.02
CA HIS A 102 5.83 0.07 6.86
C HIS A 102 6.07 1.57 7.04
N PRO A 103 7.07 1.98 7.84
CA PRO A 103 7.39 3.38 7.95
C PRO A 103 7.78 3.83 6.55
N LEU A 104 7.16 4.90 6.07
CA LEU A 104 7.62 5.64 4.91
C LEU A 104 8.95 6.30 5.32
N MET A 105 10.00 5.49 5.39
CA MET A 105 11.36 5.97 5.43
C MET A 105 11.63 6.46 4.02
N GLU A 106 11.26 7.71 3.74
CA GLU A 106 12.00 8.48 2.76
C GLU A 106 13.43 8.55 3.30
N MET A 107 14.31 7.68 2.80
CA MET A 107 15.73 7.94 2.95
C MET A 107 16.02 9.12 2.04
N GLU A 108 15.98 10.34 2.58
CA GLU A 108 16.64 11.48 1.95
C GLU A 108 18.10 11.05 1.70
N GLN A 109 18.40 10.65 0.47
CA GLN A 109 19.78 10.42 0.08
C GLN A 109 20.44 11.79 0.09
N ILE A 110 21.18 12.07 1.16
CA ILE A 110 22.08 13.20 1.24
C ILE A 110 23.09 13.06 0.10
N SER A 111 22.84 13.76 -1.00
CA SER A 111 23.73 13.75 -2.15
C SER A 111 24.99 14.56 -1.84
N THR A 112 26.08 14.27 -2.52
CA THR A 112 27.31 15.09 -2.44
C THR A 112 27.05 16.56 -2.78
N LYS A 113 26.10 16.82 -3.70
CA LYS A 113 25.65 18.17 -4.06
C LYS A 113 24.90 18.84 -2.90
N THR A 114 24.01 18.10 -2.23
CA THR A 114 23.29 18.59 -1.04
C THR A 114 24.26 18.92 0.09
N LEU A 115 25.24 18.05 0.36
CA LEU A 115 26.30 18.31 1.35
C LEU A 115 27.13 19.53 1.03
N ALA A 116 27.55 19.68 -0.24
CA ALA A 116 28.31 20.85 -0.67
C ALA A 116 27.49 22.15 -0.52
N GLY A 117 26.19 22.09 -0.86
CA GLY A 117 25.25 23.18 -0.66
C GLY A 117 25.10 23.54 0.82
N SER A 118 24.89 22.55 1.68
CA SER A 118 24.82 22.75 3.13
C SER A 118 26.11 23.34 3.67
N LEU A 119 27.29 22.82 3.30
CA LEU A 119 28.57 23.36 3.77
C LEU A 119 28.76 24.82 3.35
N SER A 120 28.39 25.14 2.11
CA SER A 120 28.45 26.52 1.60
C SER A 120 27.51 27.44 2.35
N TYR A 121 26.29 26.98 2.66
CA TYR A 121 25.34 27.69 3.50
C TYR A 121 25.91 27.93 4.90
N TRP A 122 26.39 26.89 5.58
CA TRP A 122 27.00 27.00 6.92
C TRP A 122 28.22 27.94 6.93
N GLY A 123 29.01 27.98 5.87
CA GLY A 123 30.13 28.91 5.72
C GLY A 123 29.73 30.36 5.42
N GLY A 124 28.54 30.57 4.85
CA GLY A 124 27.98 31.90 4.58
C GLY A 124 27.14 32.48 5.72
N LEU A 125 26.85 31.68 6.76
CA LEU A 125 26.13 32.15 7.93
C LEU A 125 27.00 33.09 8.76
N ILE A 126 26.34 34.11 9.29
CA ILE A 126 26.90 35.04 10.27
C ILE A 126 27.45 34.23 11.48
N PRO A 127 28.57 34.62 12.11
CA PRO A 127 29.11 33.97 13.30
C PRO A 127 28.04 33.72 14.37
N PHE A 128 28.19 32.62 15.13
CA PHE A 128 27.21 32.23 16.14
C PHE A 128 26.94 33.34 17.16
N ASP A 129 27.96 34.09 17.55
CA ASP A 129 27.88 35.18 18.53
C ASP A 129 26.99 36.35 18.06
N GLU A 130 26.86 36.53 16.74
CA GLU A 130 25.99 37.54 16.13
C GLU A 130 24.59 36.97 15.82
N ARG A 131 24.48 35.68 15.49
CA ARG A 131 23.19 34.98 15.33
C ARG A 131 22.39 34.87 16.63
N TRP A 132 23.10 34.71 17.74
CA TRP A 132 22.53 34.58 19.08
C TRP A 132 22.45 35.89 19.85
N GLN A 133 22.77 37.03 19.22
CA GLN A 133 22.39 38.32 19.80
C GLN A 133 20.89 38.30 19.97
N ASP A 134 20.46 38.44 21.23
CA ASP A 134 19.08 38.34 21.70
C ASP A 134 18.11 38.70 20.59
N CYS A 135 17.62 37.65 19.93
CA CYS A 135 16.54 37.79 19.00
C CYS A 135 15.40 38.27 19.89
N LEU A 136 15.16 39.58 19.91
CA LEU A 136 14.01 40.21 20.54
C LEU A 136 12.80 39.76 19.72
N VAL A 137 12.52 38.47 19.75
CA VAL A 137 11.27 37.91 19.30
C VAL A 137 10.30 38.37 20.36
N GLU A 138 9.60 39.46 20.07
CA GLU A 138 8.41 39.79 20.81
C GLU A 138 7.50 38.58 20.72
N GLU A 139 7.29 37.91 21.86
CA GLU A 139 6.29 36.88 22.01
C GLU A 139 4.92 37.55 21.82
N ARG A 140 4.47 37.62 20.57
CA ARG A 140 3.13 38.07 20.24
C ARG A 140 2.20 36.90 20.45
N GLU A 141 1.13 37.13 21.21
CA GLU A 141 0.01 36.20 21.24
C GLU A 141 -0.49 35.97 19.81
N THR A 142 -0.92 34.74 19.49
CA THR A 142 -1.64 34.45 18.25
C THR A 142 -2.85 35.37 18.16
N GLU A 143 -2.73 36.41 17.35
CA GLU A 143 -3.85 37.28 17.03
C GLU A 143 -4.84 36.55 16.13
N TYR A 144 -6.11 36.93 16.22
CA TYR A 144 -7.14 36.42 15.34
C TYR A 144 -7.04 37.15 14.00
N ALA A 145 -6.71 36.43 12.93
CA ALA A 145 -6.90 36.96 11.59
C ALA A 145 -8.40 37.09 11.32
N SER A 146 -8.85 38.28 10.93
CA SER A 146 -10.19 38.46 10.40
C SER A 146 -10.35 37.75 9.05
N MET A 147 -11.59 37.45 8.66
CA MET A 147 -11.87 36.80 7.37
C MET A 147 -11.31 37.63 6.20
N ASP A 148 -11.41 38.95 6.28
CA ASP A 148 -10.92 39.87 5.25
C ASP A 148 -9.38 39.86 5.17
N GLU A 149 -8.68 39.82 6.30
CA GLU A 149 -7.21 39.67 6.34
C GLU A 149 -6.77 38.31 5.79
N ALA A 150 -7.51 37.23 6.07
CA ALA A 150 -7.23 35.92 5.51
C ALA A 150 -7.45 35.88 3.98
N ILE A 151 -8.37 36.70 3.46
CA ILE A 151 -8.58 36.88 2.02
C ILE A 151 -7.47 37.73 1.40
N GLU A 152 -7.07 38.83 2.02
CA GLU A 152 -5.95 39.68 1.56
C GLU A 152 -4.62 38.92 1.53
N LEU A 153 -4.39 38.06 2.53
CA LEU A 153 -3.19 37.22 2.62
C LEU A 153 -3.27 35.98 1.70
N GLY A 154 -4.37 35.76 0.99
CA GLY A 154 -4.54 34.67 0.02
C GLY A 154 -4.76 33.29 0.63
N PHE A 155 -5.03 33.21 1.95
CA PHE A 155 -5.36 31.95 2.62
C PHE A 155 -6.78 31.48 2.31
N ILE A 156 -7.69 32.43 2.06
CA ILE A 156 -9.08 32.16 1.69
C ILE A 156 -9.37 32.89 0.37
N PRO A 157 -9.82 32.18 -0.69
CA PRO A 157 -10.24 32.85 -1.91
C PRO A 157 -11.42 33.80 -1.61
N GLY A 158 -11.37 35.03 -2.12
CA GLY A 158 -12.45 36.01 -1.93
C GLY A 158 -13.75 35.66 -2.67
N GLU A 159 -13.66 34.78 -3.67
CA GLU A 159 -14.80 34.14 -4.33
C GLU A 159 -15.09 32.78 -3.68
N GLY A 160 -16.33 32.30 -3.74
CA GLY A 160 -16.66 30.99 -3.18
C GLY A 160 -15.76 29.92 -3.80
N PHE A 161 -15.01 29.17 -2.99
CA PHE A 161 -14.08 28.15 -3.48
C PHE A 161 -14.70 27.20 -4.51
N THR A 162 -15.99 26.87 -4.33
CA THR A 162 -16.77 26.07 -5.28
C THR A 162 -16.87 26.72 -6.67
N GLU A 163 -17.08 28.03 -6.76
CA GLU A 163 -17.17 28.76 -8.03
C GLU A 163 -15.82 28.76 -8.75
N VAL A 164 -14.72 28.92 -8.00
CA VAL A 164 -13.35 28.84 -8.53
C VAL A 164 -13.07 27.46 -9.12
N VAL A 165 -13.41 26.40 -8.39
CA VAL A 165 -13.23 25.00 -8.86
C VAL A 165 -14.11 24.69 -10.07
N GLU A 166 -15.37 25.15 -10.08
CA GLU A 166 -16.27 24.95 -11.22
C GLU A 166 -15.77 25.65 -12.50
N ASN A 167 -15.25 26.87 -12.37
CA ASN A 167 -14.67 27.59 -13.49
C ASN A 167 -13.39 26.92 -13.99
N PHE A 168 -12.55 26.46 -13.08
CA PHE A 168 -11.33 25.71 -13.42
C PHE A 168 -11.64 24.39 -14.12
N TRP A 169 -12.70 23.69 -13.71
CA TRP A 169 -13.18 22.46 -14.37
C TRP A 169 -13.74 22.74 -15.77
N LYS A 170 -14.46 23.85 -15.97
CA LYS A 170 -14.93 24.28 -17.29
C LYS A 170 -13.76 24.60 -18.23
N GLU A 171 -12.75 25.33 -17.76
CA GLU A 171 -11.53 25.62 -18.52
C GLU A 171 -10.83 24.33 -18.97
N LEU A 172 -10.71 23.33 -18.08
CA LEU A 172 -10.15 22.02 -18.42
C LEU A 172 -10.98 21.33 -19.51
N GLY A 173 -12.31 21.33 -19.35
CA GLY A 173 -13.23 20.73 -20.31
C GLY A 173 -13.20 21.39 -21.68
N GLU A 174 -13.06 22.71 -21.74
CA GLU A 174 -12.93 23.48 -23.00
C GLU A 174 -11.60 23.21 -23.70
N ARG A 175 -10.51 23.10 -22.94
CA ARG A 175 -9.16 22.90 -23.47
C ARG A 175 -8.93 21.50 -24.03
N VAL A 176 -9.56 20.49 -23.41
CA VAL A 176 -9.32 19.07 -23.71
C VAL A 176 -10.46 18.43 -24.50
N GLY A 177 -11.68 18.96 -24.39
CA GLY A 177 -12.88 18.42 -25.01
C GLY A 177 -13.42 17.15 -24.32
N PRO A 178 -14.60 16.66 -24.73
CA PRO A 178 -15.23 15.50 -24.09
C PRO A 178 -14.39 14.22 -24.28
N GLY A 179 -13.87 13.69 -23.17
CA GLY A 179 -13.09 12.46 -23.13
C GLY A 179 -11.63 12.59 -23.56
N GLY A 180 -11.13 13.81 -23.75
CA GLY A 180 -9.70 14.03 -23.98
C GLY A 180 -8.88 13.86 -22.70
N ILE A 181 -7.57 13.75 -22.88
CA ILE A 181 -6.59 13.59 -21.80
C ILE A 181 -5.54 14.68 -21.98
N ILE A 182 -5.11 15.29 -20.87
CA ILE A 182 -4.00 16.25 -20.84
C ILE A 182 -2.99 15.80 -19.79
N GLU A 183 -1.71 16.01 -20.08
CA GLU A 183 -0.65 15.76 -19.11
C GLU A 183 -0.76 16.77 -17.96
N TYR A 184 -0.63 16.29 -16.72
CA TYR A 184 -0.82 17.12 -15.53
C TYR A 184 0.05 18.38 -15.55
N TRP A 185 1.33 18.24 -15.88
CA TRP A 185 2.27 19.37 -15.96
C TRP A 185 1.93 20.38 -17.06
N GLU A 186 1.32 19.92 -18.16
CA GLU A 186 0.83 20.82 -19.23
C GLU A 186 -0.45 21.55 -18.82
N TRP A 187 -1.19 21.02 -17.84
CA TRP A 187 -2.40 21.64 -17.29
C TRP A 187 -2.12 22.65 -16.18
N ILE A 188 -1.24 22.31 -15.23
CA ILE A 188 -0.93 23.17 -14.08
C ILE A 188 0.17 24.20 -14.37
N GLY A 189 1.00 23.98 -15.40
CA GLY A 189 2.14 24.84 -15.72
C GLY A 189 1.73 26.21 -16.26
N GLU A 190 2.14 27.27 -15.57
CA GLU A 190 1.93 28.67 -15.95
C GLU A 190 3.24 29.46 -16.02
N GLU A 191 3.17 30.71 -16.51
CA GLU A 191 4.33 31.58 -16.66
C GLU A 191 5.03 31.90 -15.32
N THR A 192 4.29 31.88 -14.20
CA THR A 192 4.83 32.14 -12.86
C THR A 192 4.73 30.93 -11.95
N TYR A 193 5.70 30.81 -11.04
CA TYR A 193 5.74 29.75 -10.03
C TYR A 193 4.50 29.81 -9.13
N GLU A 194 4.12 31.00 -8.68
CA GLU A 194 2.94 31.20 -7.82
C GLU A 194 1.66 30.74 -8.51
N ALA A 195 1.47 31.09 -9.79
CA ALA A 195 0.31 30.62 -10.56
C ALA A 195 0.33 29.09 -10.76
N THR A 196 1.50 28.49 -10.99
CA THR A 196 1.65 27.05 -11.13
C THR A 196 1.28 26.31 -9.83
N VAL A 197 1.74 26.81 -8.68
CA VAL A 197 1.41 26.25 -7.36
C VAL A 197 -0.08 26.39 -7.06
N TYR A 198 -0.67 27.55 -7.39
CA TYR A 198 -2.09 27.79 -7.21
C TYR A 198 -2.95 26.83 -8.06
N ARG A 199 -2.61 26.64 -9.34
CA ARG A 199 -3.30 25.65 -10.21
C ARG A 199 -3.10 24.22 -9.72
N ALA A 200 -1.91 23.87 -9.23
CA ALA A 200 -1.64 22.57 -8.64
C ALA A 200 -2.55 22.32 -7.42
N TYR A 201 -2.69 23.31 -6.53
CA TYR A 201 -3.57 23.24 -5.36
C TYR A 201 -5.03 23.00 -5.74
N LEU A 202 -5.54 23.64 -6.81
CA LEU A 202 -6.91 23.45 -7.28
C LEU A 202 -7.18 22.08 -7.93
N THR A 203 -6.14 21.31 -8.24
CA THR A 203 -6.25 20.02 -8.95
C THR A 203 -6.12 18.81 -8.00
N VAL A 204 -5.80 19.02 -6.72
CA VAL A 204 -5.65 17.98 -5.67
C VAL A 204 -6.98 17.71 -4.98
#